data_AF-J7M833-F1
#
_entry.id   AF-J7M833-F1
#
_cell.length_a   1.000
_cell.length_b   1.000
_cell.length_c   1.000
_cell.angle_alpha   90.00
_cell.angle_beta   90.00
_cell.angle_gamma   90.00
#
_symmetry.space_group_name_H-M   'P 1'
#
loop_
_entity.id
_entity.type
_entity.pdbx_description
1 polymer ?
#
loop_
_entity_poly.entity_id
_entity_poly.type
_entity_poly.pdbx_seq_one_letter_code
_entity_poly.pdbx_strand_id
1 'polypeptide(L)'
;MITFLIFFCIILSCSLSFSFRLQSNFTIPSITAPIQKRGLTIGSQSSNIDQNSSLEDSEPIYSEEGWLMELNEKNVEGVLDLIRPQLSSDGGGINLSRIEDNQIFVKFTGSCIGCPYRSTTLKEVIENNLTKFLKSPNGSPICVKVIESDN
;
A
#
# COMPACT_ATOMS: atom_id res chain seq x y z
N MET A 1 9.99 58.18 -10.40
CA MET A 1 9.48 57.48 -11.60
C MET A 1 10.25 56.19 -11.92
N ILE A 2 11.58 56.13 -11.73
CA ILE A 2 12.38 54.92 -12.01
C ILE A 2 12.14 53.74 -11.03
N THR A 3 11.86 54.00 -9.76
CA THR A 3 11.59 52.94 -8.76
C THR A 3 10.28 52.18 -8.99
N PHE A 4 9.27 52.82 -9.59
CA PHE A 4 8.00 52.17 -9.93
C PHE A 4 8.10 51.24 -11.14
N LEU A 5 8.98 51.55 -12.10
CA LEU A 5 9.24 50.70 -13.28
C LEU A 5 10.01 49.42 -12.91
N ILE A 6 10.86 49.46 -11.87
CA ILE A 6 11.63 48.28 -11.42
C ILE A 6 10.72 47.29 -10.69
N PHE A 7 9.77 47.78 -9.87
CA PHE A 7 8.83 46.93 -9.14
C PHE A 7 7.84 46.22 -10.08
N PHE A 8 7.39 46.92 -11.13
CA PHE A 8 6.51 46.34 -12.15
C PHE A 8 7.21 45.26 -13.00
N CYS A 9 8.52 45.43 -13.26
CA CYS A 9 9.32 44.46 -14.01
C CYS A 9 9.57 43.16 -13.20
N ILE A 10 9.76 43.26 -11.88
CA ILE A 10 9.97 42.09 -11.00
C ILE A 10 8.68 41.26 -10.88
N ILE A 11 7.52 41.91 -10.79
CA ILE A 11 6.21 41.24 -10.73
C ILE A 11 5.85 40.57 -12.07
N LEU A 12 6.11 41.25 -13.21
CA LEU A 12 5.81 40.71 -14.56
C LEU A 12 6.73 39.53 -14.93
N SER A 13 7.94 39.48 -14.36
CA SER A 13 8.88 38.34 -14.53
C SER A 13 8.51 37.13 -13.65
N CYS A 14 7.82 37.34 -12.53
CA CYS A 14 7.52 36.28 -11.56
C CYS A 14 6.30 35.43 -11.96
N SER A 15 5.35 35.99 -12.72
CA SER A 15 4.17 35.24 -13.20
C SER A 15 4.48 34.19 -14.27
N LEU A 16 5.64 34.23 -14.94
CA LEU A 16 5.96 33.28 -16.01
C LEU A 16 6.65 31.98 -15.53
N SER A 17 6.97 31.85 -14.24
CA SER A 17 7.65 30.63 -13.71
C SER A 17 6.72 29.63 -13.00
N PHE A 18 5.39 29.81 -13.03
CA PHE A 18 4.45 28.91 -12.32
C PHE A 18 3.88 27.74 -13.16
N SER A 19 4.50 27.37 -14.28
CA SER A 19 4.15 26.12 -14.96
C SER A 19 5.29 25.60 -15.81
N PHE A 20 6.04 24.63 -15.29
CA PHE A 20 6.29 23.41 -16.07
C PHE A 20 6.73 22.26 -15.16
N ARG A 21 5.85 21.26 -15.14
CA ARG A 21 5.99 19.87 -14.76
C ARG A 21 7.42 19.35 -14.50
N LEU A 22 7.53 18.71 -13.33
CA LEU A 22 7.91 17.30 -13.17
C LEU A 22 8.67 16.71 -14.36
N GLN A 23 9.99 16.76 -14.30
CA GLN A 23 10.80 15.60 -14.66
C GLN A 23 12.19 15.77 -14.05
N SER A 24 12.35 15.30 -12.82
CA SER A 24 13.67 14.96 -12.31
C SER A 24 13.62 13.56 -11.70
N ASN A 25 14.31 12.68 -12.40
CA ASN A 25 14.73 11.35 -11.97
C ASN A 25 15.32 11.45 -10.56
N PHE A 26 14.66 10.83 -9.58
CA PHE A 26 15.27 10.57 -8.28
C PHE A 26 16.01 9.25 -8.35
N THR A 27 17.28 9.38 -8.74
CA THR A 27 18.30 8.36 -8.62
C THR A 27 18.55 8.05 -7.14
N ILE A 28 18.52 6.77 -6.80
CA ILE A 28 18.93 6.21 -5.51
C ILE A 28 20.46 6.37 -5.37
N PRO A 29 20.98 6.77 -4.21
CA PRO A 29 22.05 5.94 -3.65
C PRO A 29 22.00 5.78 -2.11
N SER A 30 22.14 4.51 -1.72
CA SER A 30 22.99 4.03 -0.62
C SER A 30 22.67 4.48 0.80
N ILE A 31 21.80 3.72 1.46
CA ILE A 31 21.78 3.58 2.91
C ILE A 31 23.07 2.84 3.30
N THR A 32 24.13 3.60 3.54
CA THR A 32 25.27 3.17 4.36
C THR A 32 25.15 3.89 5.70
N ALA A 33 25.13 3.10 6.77
CA ALA A 33 24.96 3.44 8.19
C ALA A 33 25.90 4.58 8.72
N PRO A 34 25.69 5.21 9.92
CA PRO A 34 25.67 4.53 11.22
C PRO A 34 24.64 5.04 12.26
N ILE A 35 24.53 4.24 13.33
CA ILE A 35 23.71 4.39 14.53
C ILE A 35 24.25 5.50 15.48
N GLN A 36 23.31 6.14 16.20
CA GLN A 36 23.39 6.79 17.54
C GLN A 36 23.65 8.30 17.74
N LYS A 37 22.66 8.88 18.47
CA LYS A 37 22.72 9.85 19.59
C LYS A 37 23.03 11.32 19.29
N ARG A 38 22.01 12.15 19.53
CA ARG A 38 22.05 13.25 20.51
C ARG A 38 20.62 13.68 20.87
N GLY A 39 20.27 13.58 22.16
CA GLY A 39 19.04 14.15 22.70
C GLY A 39 19.16 15.66 22.91
N LEU A 40 18.02 16.34 23.03
CA LEU A 40 17.91 17.65 23.65
C LEU A 40 16.51 17.80 24.30
N THR A 41 16.51 18.31 25.51
CA THR A 41 15.43 18.35 26.52
C THR A 41 14.38 19.43 26.26
N ILE A 42 13.11 19.17 26.57
CA ILE A 42 12.21 20.14 27.24
C ILE A 42 11.28 19.37 28.18
N GLY A 43 11.33 19.70 29.47
CA GLY A 43 10.33 19.33 30.46
C GLY A 43 9.47 20.52 30.86
N SER A 44 8.24 20.22 31.27
CA SER A 44 7.23 21.06 31.94
C SER A 44 6.52 22.09 31.02
N GLN A 45 5.19 22.19 30.95
CA GLN A 45 4.19 21.94 31.99
C GLN A 45 2.89 21.34 31.42
N SER A 46 2.30 20.51 32.28
CA SER A 46 0.93 20.03 32.31
C SER A 46 -0.12 21.11 31.99
N SER A 47 -0.97 20.84 31.00
CA SER A 47 -2.36 21.32 30.98
C SER A 47 -3.28 20.10 30.81
N ASN A 48 -3.97 19.75 31.90
CA ASN A 48 -5.05 18.77 31.93
C ASN A 48 -6.12 19.13 30.89
N ILE A 49 -6.43 18.24 29.96
CA ILE A 49 -7.76 18.17 29.33
C ILE A 49 -8.08 16.69 29.09
N ASP A 50 -8.48 16.01 30.16
CA ASP A 50 -9.40 14.89 30.05
C ASP A 50 -10.77 15.40 30.46
N GLN A 51 -11.61 15.72 29.48
CA GLN A 51 -13.06 15.57 29.58
C GLN A 51 -13.60 15.20 28.20
N ASN A 52 -13.74 13.89 28.00
CA ASN A 52 -14.73 13.23 27.16
C ASN A 52 -15.90 14.13 26.71
N SER A 53 -16.05 14.29 25.39
CA SER A 53 -17.35 14.21 24.70
C SER A 53 -17.10 13.88 23.22
N SER A 54 -17.40 12.64 22.83
CA SER A 54 -18.67 12.26 22.21
C SER A 54 -18.66 12.51 20.70
N LEU A 55 -18.43 11.42 19.96
CA LEU A 55 -18.95 11.12 18.61
C LEU A 55 -18.42 12.08 17.51
N GLU A 56 -17.66 11.69 16.49
CA GLU A 56 -17.67 10.45 15.73
C GLU A 56 -16.27 10.21 15.15
N ASP A 57 -15.93 8.94 15.12
CA ASP A 57 -15.01 8.29 14.20
C ASP A 57 -15.04 8.96 12.81
N SER A 58 -13.96 9.63 12.41
CA SER A 58 -13.59 9.58 10.98
C SER A 58 -12.62 8.43 10.80
N GLU A 59 -13.13 7.24 11.13
CA GLU A 59 -12.68 6.04 10.45
C GLU A 59 -12.62 6.35 8.94
N PRO A 60 -11.58 5.88 8.22
CA PRO A 60 -11.64 5.90 6.77
C PRO A 60 -12.99 5.31 6.38
N ILE A 61 -13.74 5.98 5.50
CA ILE A 61 -15.08 5.61 5.09
C ILE A 61 -15.06 4.16 4.59
N TYR A 62 -15.27 3.22 5.51
CA TYR A 62 -15.61 1.83 5.28
C TYR A 62 -17.12 1.83 5.42
N SER A 63 -17.81 1.70 4.30
CA SER A 63 -19.18 1.20 4.36
C SER A 63 -19.09 -0.18 4.99
N GLU A 64 -19.89 -0.44 6.02
CA GLU A 64 -20.11 -1.79 6.60
C GLU A 64 -20.42 -2.84 5.51
N GLU A 65 -20.90 -2.36 4.36
CA GLU A 65 -20.95 -3.08 3.10
C GLU A 65 -19.63 -2.85 2.32
N GLY A 66 -18.51 -3.39 2.83
CA GLY A 66 -17.32 -3.56 1.99
C GLY A 66 -17.74 -4.26 0.70
N TRP A 67 -17.05 -3.98 -0.42
CA TRP A 67 -17.34 -4.61 -1.72
C TRP A 67 -17.18 -6.14 -1.61
N LEU A 68 -18.18 -6.83 -1.06
CA LEU A 68 -18.19 -8.25 -0.73
C LEU A 68 -18.69 -8.99 -1.95
N MET A 69 -17.79 -9.17 -2.91
CA MET A 69 -18.08 -9.95 -4.10
C MET A 69 -18.16 -11.44 -3.73
N GLU A 70 -18.91 -12.21 -4.51
CA GLU A 70 -18.97 -13.67 -4.32
C GLU A 70 -17.62 -14.32 -4.64
N LEU A 71 -17.30 -15.43 -3.96
CA LEU A 71 -16.13 -16.23 -4.25
C LEU A 71 -16.29 -16.92 -5.61
N ASN A 72 -15.77 -16.28 -6.66
CA ASN A 72 -15.77 -16.78 -8.02
C ASN A 72 -14.40 -16.51 -8.66
N GLU A 73 -14.00 -17.30 -9.64
CA GLU A 73 -12.70 -17.20 -10.33
C GLU A 73 -12.43 -15.79 -10.85
N LYS A 74 -13.44 -15.15 -11.46
CA LYS A 74 -13.32 -13.79 -11.99
C LYS A 74 -13.01 -12.76 -10.91
N ASN A 75 -13.64 -12.89 -9.74
CA ASN A 75 -13.47 -11.94 -8.65
C ASN A 75 -12.13 -12.15 -7.96
N VAL A 76 -11.73 -13.41 -7.78
CA VAL A 76 -10.39 -13.75 -7.26
C VAL A 76 -9.31 -13.22 -8.20
N GLU A 77 -9.44 -13.44 -9.51
CA GLU A 77 -8.49 -12.93 -10.50
C GLU A 77 -8.40 -11.40 -10.47
N GLY A 78 -9.54 -10.71 -10.36
CA GLY A 78 -9.57 -9.25 -10.21
C GLY A 78 -8.86 -8.75 -8.95
N VAL A 79 -8.95 -9.47 -7.84
CA VAL A 79 -8.19 -9.15 -6.62
C VAL A 79 -6.69 -9.43 -6.80
N LEU A 80 -6.34 -10.54 -7.45
CA LEU A 80 -4.94 -10.89 -7.74
C LEU A 80 -4.28 -9.87 -8.68
N ASP A 81 -5.03 -9.29 -9.61
CA ASP A 81 -4.55 -8.24 -10.51
C ASP A 81 -4.09 -6.98 -9.76
N LEU A 82 -4.68 -6.68 -8.61
CA LEU A 82 -4.24 -5.56 -7.75
C LEU A 82 -2.88 -5.83 -7.10
N ILE A 83 -2.56 -7.11 -6.85
CA ILE A 83 -1.34 -7.54 -6.15
C ILE A 83 -0.18 -7.78 -7.15
N ARG A 84 -0.49 -8.19 -8.38
CA ARG A 84 0.50 -8.42 -9.46
C ARG A 84 1.53 -7.30 -9.67
N PRO A 85 1.19 -6.00 -9.71
CA PRO A 85 2.20 -4.96 -9.90
C PRO A 85 3.22 -4.91 -8.77
N GLN A 86 2.80 -5.18 -7.52
CA GLN A 86 3.70 -5.24 -6.38
C GLN A 86 4.66 -6.43 -6.49
N LEU A 87 4.14 -7.61 -6.85
CA LEU A 87 4.95 -8.82 -7.05
C LEU A 87 5.88 -8.71 -8.26
N SER A 88 5.43 -8.07 -9.34
CA SER A 88 6.24 -7.86 -10.55
C SER A 88 7.40 -6.92 -10.28
N SER A 89 7.24 -5.91 -9.40
CA SER A 89 8.33 -5.04 -8.98
C SER A 89 9.42 -5.81 -8.23
N ASP A 90 9.05 -6.88 -7.53
CA ASP A 90 9.95 -7.82 -6.86
C ASP A 90 10.54 -8.89 -7.82
N GLY A 91 10.20 -8.83 -9.11
CA GLY A 91 10.65 -9.80 -10.12
C GLY A 91 9.94 -11.16 -10.02
N GLY A 92 8.78 -11.21 -9.37
CA GLY A 92 7.95 -12.40 -9.24
C GLY A 92 6.57 -12.23 -9.84
N GLY A 93 5.70 -13.18 -9.53
CA GLY A 93 4.30 -13.14 -9.95
C GLY A 93 3.46 -14.20 -9.25
N ILE A 94 2.16 -14.15 -9.52
CA ILE A 94 1.18 -15.08 -8.99
C ILE A 94 0.16 -15.45 -10.05
N ASN A 95 -0.18 -16.74 -10.10
CA ASN A 95 -1.24 -17.29 -10.92
C ASN A 95 -2.23 -18.07 -10.06
N LEU A 96 -3.52 -17.89 -10.34
CA LEU A 96 -4.57 -18.73 -9.79
C LEU A 96 -4.49 -20.12 -10.41
N SER A 97 -4.49 -21.17 -9.59
CA SER A 97 -4.53 -22.55 -10.08
C SER A 97 -5.93 -23.14 -10.02
N ARG A 98 -6.61 -23.04 -8.87
CA ARG A 98 -7.96 -23.55 -8.66
C ARG A 98 -8.55 -22.99 -7.37
N ILE A 99 -9.86 -23.06 -7.24
CA ILE A 99 -10.61 -22.70 -6.03
C ILE A 99 -11.38 -23.94 -5.58
N GLU A 100 -11.21 -24.34 -4.32
CA GLU A 100 -11.96 -25.45 -3.69
C GLU A 100 -12.60 -24.94 -2.40
N ASP A 101 -13.92 -24.86 -2.37
CA ASP A 101 -14.73 -24.35 -1.26
C ASP A 101 -14.30 -22.94 -0.80
N ASN A 102 -13.40 -22.87 0.18
CA ASN A 102 -12.86 -21.66 0.80
C ASN A 102 -11.33 -21.57 0.66
N GLN A 103 -10.72 -22.53 -0.04
CA GLN A 103 -9.30 -22.63 -0.26
C GLN A 103 -8.95 -22.23 -1.69
N ILE A 104 -8.13 -21.19 -1.82
CA ILE A 104 -7.65 -20.70 -3.10
C ILE A 104 -6.23 -21.24 -3.29
N PHE A 105 -6.05 -22.02 -4.34
CA PHE A 105 -4.76 -22.58 -4.69
C PHE A 105 -4.06 -21.65 -5.69
N VAL A 106 -2.88 -21.20 -5.31
CA VAL A 106 -2.09 -20.28 -6.12
C VAL A 106 -0.71 -20.86 -6.41
N LYS A 107 -0.15 -20.46 -7.54
CA LYS A 107 1.22 -20.79 -7.94
C LYS A 107 2.01 -19.50 -8.09
N PHE A 108 3.10 -19.40 -7.34
CA PHE A 108 4.05 -18.30 -7.50
C PHE A 108 4.92 -18.51 -8.75
N THR A 109 5.33 -17.40 -9.36
CA THR A 109 6.20 -17.38 -10.54
C THR A 109 7.39 -16.44 -10.33
N GLY A 110 8.43 -16.58 -11.15
CA GLY A 110 9.63 -15.74 -11.11
C GLY A 110 10.45 -15.90 -9.83
N SER A 111 10.95 -14.80 -9.29
CA SER A 111 11.80 -14.75 -8.08
C SER A 111 11.10 -15.23 -6.79
N CYS A 112 9.78 -15.43 -6.82
CA CYS A 112 9.00 -15.91 -5.68
C CYS A 112 9.03 -17.44 -5.53
N ILE A 113 9.52 -18.19 -6.53
CA ILE A 113 9.59 -19.67 -6.47
C ILE A 113 10.72 -20.10 -5.53
N GLY A 114 10.43 -21.02 -4.60
CA GLY A 114 11.45 -21.68 -3.77
C GLY A 114 11.97 -20.87 -2.57
N CYS A 115 11.40 -19.70 -2.27
CA CYS A 115 11.76 -18.92 -1.08
C CYS A 115 10.75 -19.16 0.06
N PRO A 116 11.09 -19.95 1.10
CA PRO A 116 10.15 -20.33 2.17
C PRO A 116 9.72 -19.13 3.03
N TYR A 117 10.57 -18.11 3.12
CA TYR A 117 10.25 -16.89 3.85
C TYR A 117 9.19 -16.04 3.12
N ARG A 118 9.35 -15.89 1.80
CA ARG A 118 8.42 -15.09 0.99
C ARG A 118 7.07 -15.77 0.83
N SER A 119 7.02 -17.10 0.74
CA SER A 119 5.76 -17.83 0.61
C SER A 119 4.84 -17.64 1.80
N THR A 120 5.37 -17.51 3.02
CA THR A 120 4.54 -17.31 4.22
C THR A 120 4.00 -15.88 4.31
N THR A 121 4.87 -14.88 4.21
CA THR A 121 4.43 -13.47 4.30
C THR A 121 3.52 -13.07 3.13
N LEU A 122 3.85 -13.49 1.89
CA LEU A 122 3.00 -13.15 0.73
C LEU A 122 1.65 -13.85 0.81
N LYS A 123 1.60 -15.09 1.31
CA LYS A 123 0.33 -15.78 1.54
C LYS A 123 -0.58 -14.97 2.45
N GLU A 124 -0.09 -14.50 3.59
CA GLU A 124 -0.87 -13.67 4.52
C GLU A 124 -1.35 -12.37 3.87
N VAL A 125 -0.49 -11.71 3.09
CA VAL A 125 -0.88 -10.49 2.35
C VAL A 125 -2.02 -10.79 1.38
N ILE A 126 -1.95 -11.90 0.64
CA ILE A 126 -2.98 -12.30 -0.32
C ILE A 126 -4.28 -12.66 0.41
N GLU A 127 -4.22 -13.44 1.49
CA GLU A 127 -5.38 -13.80 2.32
C GLU A 127 -6.09 -12.56 2.87
N ASN A 128 -5.32 -11.59 3.38
CA ASN A 128 -5.86 -10.34 3.90
C ASN A 128 -6.53 -9.50 2.80
N ASN A 129 -5.98 -9.46 1.60
CA ASN A 129 -6.60 -8.74 0.49
C ASN A 129 -7.88 -9.47 0.03
N LEU A 130 -7.85 -10.79 -0.11
CA LEU A 130 -9.03 -11.57 -0.52
C LEU A 130 -10.18 -11.43 0.48
N THR A 131 -9.89 -11.49 1.77
CA THR A 131 -10.92 -11.36 2.83
C THR A 131 -11.56 -9.96 2.86
N LYS A 132 -10.87 -8.92 2.38
CA LYS A 132 -11.44 -7.57 2.26
C LYS A 132 -12.44 -7.42 1.12
N PHE A 133 -12.27 -8.18 0.03
CA PHE A 133 -13.04 -8.02 -1.20
C PHE A 133 -14.01 -9.17 -1.47
N LEU A 134 -13.89 -10.31 -0.78
CA LEU A 134 -14.64 -11.52 -1.09
C LEU A 134 -15.42 -12.03 0.12
N LYS A 135 -16.66 -12.45 -0.13
CA LYS A 135 -17.54 -13.07 0.87
C LYS A 135 -17.28 -14.56 0.93
N SER A 136 -17.10 -15.09 2.14
CA SER A 136 -17.05 -16.53 2.38
C SER A 136 -18.44 -17.16 2.21
N PRO A 137 -18.60 -18.20 1.37
CA PRO A 137 -19.88 -18.89 1.19
C PRO A 137 -20.29 -19.75 2.41
N ASN A 138 -19.31 -20.23 3.20
CA ASN A 138 -19.53 -21.21 4.28
C ASN A 138 -19.25 -20.66 5.69
N GLY A 139 -19.05 -19.35 5.84
CA GLY A 139 -18.70 -18.72 7.13
C GLY A 139 -17.30 -19.05 7.66
N SER A 140 -16.53 -19.87 6.94
CA SER A 140 -15.12 -20.16 7.24
C SER A 140 -14.20 -19.09 6.63
N PRO A 141 -13.04 -18.77 7.22
CA PRO A 141 -12.10 -17.81 6.63
C PRO A 141 -11.61 -18.29 5.26
N ILE A 142 -11.31 -17.34 4.38
CA ILE A 142 -10.67 -17.64 3.08
C ILE A 142 -9.21 -18.00 3.37
N CYS A 143 -8.76 -19.14 2.86
CA CYS A 143 -7.39 -19.59 3.03
C CYS A 143 -6.70 -19.71 1.68
N VAL A 144 -5.41 -19.39 1.64
CA VAL A 144 -4.58 -19.52 0.45
C VAL A 144 -3.61 -20.69 0.65
N LYS A 145 -3.55 -21.56 -0.35
CA LYS A 145 -2.61 -22.67 -0.41
C LYS A 145 -1.68 -22.46 -1.59
N VAL A 146 -0.39 -22.42 -1.30
CA VAL A 146 0.64 -22.33 -2.32
C VAL A 146 0.90 -23.74 -2.82
N ILE A 147 0.77 -23.96 -4.12
CA ILE A 147 1.22 -25.20 -4.76
C ILE A 147 2.73 -25.07 -4.95
N GLU A 148 3.49 -25.87 -4.21
CA GLU A 148 4.93 -25.99 -4.42
C GLU A 148 5.17 -26.51 -5.84
N SER A 149 6.02 -25.81 -6.58
CA SER A 149 6.50 -26.32 -7.85
C SER A 149 7.76 -27.09 -7.53
N ASP A 150 7.62 -28.40 -7.36
CA ASP A 150 8.74 -29.33 -7.23
C ASP A 150 9.67 -29.10 -8.44
N ASN A 151 10.80 -28.44 -8.21
CA ASN A 151 11.85 -28.23 -9.20
C ASN A 151 13.19 -28.65 -8.59
#